data_AF-A0A6C2E100-F1
#
_entry.id   AF-A0A6C2E100-F1
#
_cell.length_a   1.000
_cell.length_b   1.000
_cell.length_c   1.000
_cell.angle_alpha   90.00
_cell.angle_beta   90.00
_cell.angle_gamma   90.00
#
_symmetry.space_group_name_H-M   'P 1'
#
loop_
_entity.id
_entity.type
_entity.pdbx_description
1 polymer ?
#
loop_
_entity_poly.entity_id
_entity_poly.type
_entity_poly.pdbx_seq_one_letter_code
_entity_poly.pdbx_strand_id
1 'polypeptide(L)'
;MQVMNAGWTQVEEEVARKAFDIAYKRETNALIDSVRSKASCLNEIEDMWHLHDFLSVKRHEVDGRYDYNLPMLVFVFAGLIKDGWITVKELEGLNSDKIAKIMALSYM
;
A
#
# COMPACT_ATOMS: atom_id res chain seq x y z
N MET A 1 -17.10 -16.13 -20.58
CA MET A 1 -17.13 -15.71 -19.16
C MET A 1 -16.02 -16.44 -18.45
N GLN A 2 -14.88 -15.78 -18.26
CA GLN A 2 -13.75 -16.35 -17.54
C GLN A 2 -13.79 -15.77 -16.13
N VAL A 3 -14.45 -16.51 -15.23
CA VAL A 3 -14.33 -16.26 -13.79
C VAL A 3 -13.28 -17.24 -13.33
N MET A 4 -12.12 -16.78 -12.86
CA MET A 4 -11.30 -17.62 -12.00
C MET A 4 -10.66 -16.83 -10.85
N ASN A 5 -10.97 -17.35 -9.66
CA ASN A 5 -10.56 -17.05 -8.30
C ASN A 5 -10.99 -15.72 -7.67
N ALA A 6 -11.76 -15.86 -6.58
CA ALA A 6 -12.19 -14.81 -5.64
C ALA A 6 -13.13 -13.70 -6.16
N GLY A 7 -13.77 -13.87 -7.33
CA GLY A 7 -14.73 -12.87 -7.85
C GLY A 7 -14.08 -11.66 -8.51
N TRP A 8 -12.81 -11.78 -8.91
CA TRP A 8 -12.09 -10.80 -9.73
C TRP A 8 -12.11 -11.21 -11.20
N THR A 9 -12.35 -10.26 -12.09
CA THR A 9 -12.13 -10.45 -13.53
C THR A 9 -10.69 -10.12 -13.89
N GLN A 10 -10.23 -10.57 -15.06
CA GLN A 10 -8.88 -10.26 -15.53
C GLN A 10 -8.60 -8.75 -15.62
N VAL A 11 -9.57 -7.97 -16.13
CA VAL A 11 -9.46 -6.51 -16.21
C VAL A 11 -9.32 -5.90 -14.82
N GLU A 12 -10.10 -6.38 -13.85
CA GLU A 12 -10.01 -5.90 -12.47
C GLU A 12 -8.67 -6.27 -11.82
N GLU A 13 -8.12 -7.44 -12.10
CA GLU A 13 -6.80 -7.84 -11.61
C GLU A 13 -5.69 -6.97 -12.20
N GLU A 14 -5.77 -6.63 -13.49
CA GLU A 14 -4.80 -5.73 -14.15
C GLU A 14 -4.83 -4.33 -13.53
N VAL A 15 -6.04 -3.79 -13.28
CA VAL A 15 -6.23 -2.51 -12.58
C VAL A 15 -5.68 -2.58 -11.15
N ALA A 16 -6.01 -3.64 -10.41
CA ALA A 16 -5.55 -3.83 -9.05
C ALA A 16 -4.03 -3.91 -8.97
N ARG A 17 -3.40 -4.71 -9.84
CA ARG A 17 -1.95 -4.86 -9.88
C ARG A 17 -1.25 -3.55 -10.19
N LYS A 18 -1.78 -2.78 -11.15
CA LYS A 18 -1.26 -1.45 -11.47
C LYS A 18 -1.35 -0.49 -10.27
N ALA A 19 -2.50 -0.42 -9.60
CA ALA A 19 -2.67 0.43 -8.41
C ALA A 19 -1.73 0.00 -7.27
N PHE A 20 -1.58 -1.29 -7.06
CA PHE A 20 -0.70 -1.87 -6.05
C PHE A 20 0.77 -1.54 -6.31
N ASP A 21 1.25 -1.67 -7.54
CA ASP A 21 2.61 -1.32 -7.93
C ASP A 21 2.89 0.18 -7.80
N ILE A 22 1.91 1.02 -8.13
CA ILE A 22 2.02 2.48 -7.96
C ILE A 22 2.14 2.83 -6.48
N ALA A 23 1.29 2.24 -5.63
CA ALA A 23 1.33 2.44 -4.19
C ALA A 23 2.68 2.05 -3.61
N TYR A 24 3.16 0.83 -3.94
CA TYR A 24 4.44 0.32 -3.47
C TYR A 24 5.60 1.25 -3.84
N LYS A 25 5.65 1.72 -5.09
CA LYS A 25 6.69 2.67 -5.54
C LYS A 25 6.62 3.99 -4.79
N ARG A 26 5.43 4.54 -4.56
CA ARG A 26 5.27 5.81 -3.82
C ARG A 26 5.70 5.66 -2.36
N GLU A 27 5.24 4.61 -1.69
CA GLU A 27 5.54 4.35 -0.29
C GLU A 27 7.03 4.08 -0.07
N THR A 28 7.65 3.25 -0.91
CA THR A 28 9.09 2.95 -0.80
C THR A 28 9.97 4.15 -1.13
N ASN A 29 9.62 4.96 -2.13
CA ASN A 29 10.35 6.20 -2.41
C ASN A 29 10.27 7.19 -1.25
N ALA A 30 9.08 7.38 -0.68
CA ALA A 30 8.91 8.24 0.50
C ALA A 30 9.67 7.71 1.72
N LEU A 31 9.72 6.38 1.90
CA LEU A 31 10.53 5.75 2.94
C LEU A 31 12.02 6.02 2.73
N ILE A 32 12.52 5.88 1.50
CA ILE A 32 13.92 6.19 1.17
C ILE A 32 14.26 7.65 1.51
N ASP A 33 13.40 8.60 1.14
CA ASP A 33 13.64 10.01 1.42
C ASP A 33 13.57 10.33 2.92
N SER A 34 12.64 9.70 3.65
CA SER A 34 12.57 9.77 5.11
C SER A 34 13.84 9.24 5.78
N VAL A 35 14.35 8.09 5.31
CA VAL A 35 15.59 7.50 5.81
C VAL A 35 16.78 8.42 5.52
N ARG A 36 16.89 8.98 4.32
CA ARG A 36 17.95 9.95 3.97
C ARG A 36 17.93 11.16 4.90
N SER A 37 16.75 11.74 5.14
CA SER A 37 16.60 12.88 6.04
C SER A 37 17.00 12.53 7.47
N LYS A 38 16.51 11.40 8.02
CA LYS A 38 16.87 10.95 9.37
C LYS A 38 18.36 10.65 9.50
N ALA A 39 18.93 9.95 8.52
CA ALA A 39 20.36 9.62 8.49
C ALA A 39 21.25 10.87 8.43
N SER A 40 20.81 11.94 7.75
CA SER A 40 21.56 13.20 7.69
C SER A 40 21.59 13.98 9.00
N CYS A 41 20.70 13.65 9.94
CA CYS A 41 20.55 14.34 11.24
C CYS A 41 21.13 13.55 12.43
N LEU A 42 21.80 12.42 12.19
CA LEU A 42 22.37 11.58 13.25
C LEU A 42 23.54 12.31 13.92
N ASN A 43 23.49 12.48 15.25
CA ASN A 43 24.57 13.09 16.03
C ASN A 43 25.12 12.13 17.09
N GLU A 44 24.28 11.26 17.65
CA GLU A 44 24.63 10.35 18.73
C GLU A 44 24.27 8.89 18.37
N ILE A 45 24.75 7.93 19.17
CA ILE A 45 24.52 6.51 18.91
C ILE A 45 23.03 6.14 19.13
N GLU A 46 22.34 6.85 20.01
CA GLU A 46 20.91 6.73 20.26
C GLU A 46 20.10 7.05 18.99
N ASP A 47 20.50 8.06 18.21
CA ASP A 47 19.83 8.40 16.95
C ASP A 47 19.93 7.24 15.94
N MET A 48 21.07 6.54 15.92
CA MET A 48 21.26 5.37 15.08
C MET A 48 20.34 4.22 15.50
N TRP A 49 20.14 3.99 16.80
CA TRP A 49 19.19 2.99 17.29
C TRP A 49 17.74 3.35 16.99
N HIS A 50 17.35 4.62 17.14
CA HIS A 50 16.03 5.08 16.73
C HIS A 50 15.78 4.88 15.22
N LEU A 51 16.79 5.12 14.38
CA LEU A 51 16.70 4.85 12.94
C LEU A 51 16.55 3.36 12.64
N HIS A 52 17.29 2.50 13.34
CA HIS A 52 17.16 1.04 13.24
C HIS A 52 15.75 0.56 13.61
N ASP A 53 15.20 1.04 14.71
CA ASP A 53 13.88 0.64 15.19
C ASP A 53 12.78 1.12 14.23
N PHE A 54 12.92 2.34 13.73
CA PHE A 54 12.06 2.87 12.67
C PHE A 54 12.08 1.98 11.42
N LEU A 55 13.25 1.56 10.94
CA LEU A 55 13.39 0.67 9.79
C LEU A 55 12.80 -0.72 10.04
N SER A 56 12.97 -1.25 11.26
CA SER A 56 12.43 -2.55 11.65
C SER A 56 10.90 -2.57 11.61
N VAL A 57 10.26 -1.51 12.12
CA VAL A 57 8.80 -1.34 12.04
C VAL A 57 8.35 -1.19 10.59
N LYS A 58 9.01 -0.31 9.82
CA LYS A 58 8.63 -0.04 8.42
C LYS A 58 8.76 -1.28 7.54
N ARG A 59 9.77 -2.11 7.77
CA ARG A 59 9.91 -3.38 7.06
C ARG A 59 8.70 -4.29 7.30
N HIS A 60 8.29 -4.46 8.55
CA HIS A 60 7.16 -5.32 8.88
C HIS A 60 5.85 -4.79 8.28
N GLU A 61 5.64 -3.47 8.32
CA GLU A 61 4.47 -2.83 7.71
C GLU A 61 4.43 -3.04 6.18
N VAL A 62 5.54 -2.81 5.48
CA VAL A 62 5.61 -2.97 4.01
C VAL A 62 5.50 -4.44 3.62
N ASP A 63 6.23 -5.34 4.27
CA ASP A 63 6.18 -6.78 3.96
C ASP A 63 4.77 -7.36 4.18
N GLY A 64 4.09 -6.96 5.26
CA GLY A 64 2.72 -7.42 5.55
C GLY A 64 1.65 -6.80 4.66
N ARG A 65 1.81 -5.54 4.26
CA ARG A 65 0.83 -4.82 3.43
C ARG A 65 0.87 -5.25 1.97
N TYR A 66 2.06 -5.51 1.43
CA TYR A 66 2.25 -5.83 0.03
C TYR A 66 2.33 -7.34 -0.25
N ASP A 67 1.56 -8.14 0.50
CA ASP A 67 1.26 -9.53 0.14
C ASP A 67 0.10 -9.56 -0.86
N TYR A 68 0.39 -9.84 -2.13
CA TYR A 68 -0.61 -9.78 -3.20
C TYR A 68 -1.58 -10.96 -3.11
N ASN A 69 -2.66 -10.77 -2.35
CA ASN A 69 -3.67 -11.78 -2.11
C ASN A 69 -5.08 -11.25 -2.45
N LEU A 70 -5.68 -11.79 -3.52
CA LEU A 70 -6.91 -11.27 -4.14
C LEU A 70 -8.10 -11.04 -3.18
N PRO A 71 -8.43 -11.95 -2.24
CA PRO A 71 -9.49 -11.72 -1.24
C PRO A 71 -9.19 -10.55 -0.27
N MET A 72 -7.92 -10.27 0.01
CA MET A 72 -7.49 -9.23 0.96
C MET A 72 -7.27 -7.87 0.31
N LEU A 73 -7.15 -7.80 -1.03
CA LEU A 73 -6.87 -6.56 -1.76
C LEU A 73 -7.85 -5.42 -1.45
N VAL A 74 -9.12 -5.73 -1.15
CA VAL A 74 -10.10 -4.71 -0.76
C VAL A 74 -9.69 -3.98 0.53
N PHE A 75 -9.16 -4.71 1.51
CA PHE A 75 -8.65 -4.12 2.75
C PHE A 75 -7.33 -3.39 2.53
N VAL A 76 -6.44 -3.95 1.70
CA VAL A 76 -5.16 -3.31 1.34
C VAL A 76 -5.43 -1.96 0.66
N PHE A 77 -6.29 -1.91 -0.37
CA PHE A 77 -6.61 -0.66 -1.06
C PHE A 77 -7.28 0.37 -0.15
N ALA A 78 -8.12 -0.05 0.79
CA ALA A 78 -8.70 0.85 1.77
C ALA A 78 -7.63 1.50 2.65
N GLY A 79 -6.65 0.71 3.12
CA GLY A 79 -5.49 1.21 3.87
C GLY A 79 -4.61 2.13 3.03
N LEU A 80 -4.35 1.78 1.76
CA LEU A 80 -3.55 2.61 0.85
C LEU A 80 -4.21 3.95 0.53
N ILE A 81 -5.55 4.01 0.45
CA ILE A 81 -6.29 5.26 0.29
C ILE A 81 -6.24 6.08 1.58
N LYS A 82 -6.45 5.44 2.73
CA LYS A 82 -6.40 6.08 4.05
C LYS A 82 -5.02 6.73 4.31
N ASP A 83 -3.95 6.04 3.92
CA ASP A 83 -2.58 6.52 4.06
C ASP A 83 -2.16 7.49 2.93
N GLY A 84 -3.03 7.71 1.93
CA GLY A 84 -2.79 8.64 0.84
C GLY A 84 -1.81 8.16 -0.24
N TRP A 85 -1.48 6.87 -0.28
CA TRP A 85 -0.59 6.29 -1.28
C TRP A 85 -1.23 6.19 -2.67
N ILE A 86 -2.55 5.99 -2.73
CA ILE A 86 -3.33 6.01 -3.96
C ILE A 86 -4.65 6.74 -3.74
N THR A 87 -5.30 7.07 -4.85
CA THR A 87 -6.62 7.68 -4.91
C THR A 87 -7.62 6.71 -5.53
N VAL A 88 -8.92 6.96 -5.30
CA VAL A 88 -10.01 6.15 -5.88
C VAL A 88 -9.95 6.11 -7.41
N LYS A 89 -9.48 7.18 -8.05
CA LYS A 89 -9.32 7.27 -9.51
C LYS A 89 -8.38 6.21 -10.06
N GLU A 90 -7.38 5.80 -9.26
CA GLU A 90 -6.41 4.78 -9.64
C GLU A 90 -7.00 3.36 -9.57
N LEU A 91 -8.22 3.22 -9.06
CA LEU A 91 -9.03 2.00 -9.04
C LEU A 91 -10.18 2.02 -10.07
N GLU A 92 -10.22 3.02 -10.96
CA GLU A 92 -11.18 3.06 -12.05
C GLU A 92 -11.01 1.83 -12.96
N GLY A 93 -12.09 1.07 -13.15
CA GLY A 93 -12.08 -0.23 -13.82
C GLY A 93 -12.41 -1.41 -12.89
N LEU A 94 -12.40 -1.19 -11.57
CA LEU A 94 -13.02 -2.12 -10.62
C LEU A 94 -14.55 -2.01 -10.66
N ASN A 95 -15.24 -3.11 -10.31
CA ASN A 95 -16.67 -3.07 -10.09
C ASN A 95 -17.05 -2.02 -9.02
N SER A 96 -18.14 -1.28 -9.26
CA SER A 96 -18.66 -0.24 -8.36
C SER A 96 -18.85 -0.72 -6.92
N ASP A 97 -19.29 -1.96 -6.72
CA ASP A 97 -19.50 -2.53 -5.38
C ASP A 97 -18.18 -2.70 -4.62
N LYS A 98 -17.10 -3.07 -5.33
CA LYS A 98 -15.75 -3.17 -4.75
C LYS A 98 -15.24 -1.77 -4.38
N ILE A 99 -15.39 -0.80 -5.27
CA ILE A 99 -14.98 0.59 -5.01
C ILE A 99 -15.74 1.16 -3.80
N ALA A 100 -17.06 0.94 -3.72
CA ALA A 100 -17.85 1.38 -2.58
C ALA A 100 -17.39 0.74 -1.27
N LYS A 101 -17.07 -0.57 -1.29
CA LYS A 101 -16.55 -1.28 -0.12
C LYS A 101 -15.18 -0.76 0.31
N ILE A 102 -14.26 -0.56 -0.63
CA ILE A 102 -12.93 0.03 -0.38
C ILE A 102 -13.08 1.41 0.27
N MET A 103 -13.96 2.25 -0.28
CA MET A 103 -14.22 3.58 0.25
C MET A 103 -14.77 3.54 1.67
N ALA A 104 -15.79 2.72 1.93
CA ALA A 104 -16.35 2.57 3.27
C ALA A 104 -15.30 2.13 4.30
N LEU A 105 -14.42 1.19 3.91
CA LEU A 105 -13.32 0.72 4.75
C LEU A 105 -12.24 1.79 4.99
N SER A 106 -12.01 2.71 4.05
CA SER A 106 -10.98 3.75 4.18
C SER A 106 -11.30 4.83 5.22
N TYR A 107 -12.58 4.98 5.59
CA TYR A 107 -13.05 5.94 6.59
C TYR A 107 -13.21 5.36 8.01
N MET A 108 -12.95 4.06 8.20
CA MET A 108 -12.86 3.41 9.52
C MET A 108 -11.43 3.50 10.06
#